data_AF-A0A8S3Q659-F1
#
_entry.id   AF-A0A8S3Q659-F1
#
_cell.length_a   1.000
_cell.length_b   1.000
_cell.length_c   1.000
_cell.angle_alpha   90.00
_cell.angle_beta   90.00
_cell.angle_gamma   90.00
#
_symmetry.space_group_name_H-M   'P 1'
#
loop_
_entity.id
_entity.type
_entity.pdbx_description
1 polymer ?
#
loop_
_entity_poly.entity_id
_entity_poly.type
_entity_poly.pdbx_seq_one_letter_code
_entity_poly.pdbx_strand_id
1 'polypeptide(L)'
;MCVLNGRIDVQKDNFTYISGRGKSVVDYICVPHDVLEQLVSFEVITTCSIVEQSNLFSLLGERSKVPDHSVLTTEFKTNCTYSTKSQVPQECVENKRYKLKSIPNDLFASDLSKIALQSIITQIERTRKTQTHIDEIYSKLCDIIIDEMNPTF
;
A
#
# COMPACT_ATOMS: atom_id res chain seq x y z
N MET A 1 -6.08 -1.12 6.44
CA MET A 1 -5.68 -1.31 5.02
C MET A 1 -6.04 -2.75 4.65
N CYS A 2 -6.76 -2.93 3.55
CA CYS A 2 -7.16 -4.23 3.03
C CYS A 2 -6.45 -4.48 1.70
N VAL A 3 -6.14 -5.74 1.41
CA VAL A 3 -5.42 -6.15 0.20
C VAL A 3 -6.36 -6.95 -0.69
N LEU A 4 -6.49 -6.52 -1.96
CA LEU A 4 -7.28 -7.22 -2.98
C LEU A 4 -6.33 -7.98 -3.91
N ASN A 5 -6.58 -9.28 -4.07
CA ASN A 5 -5.74 -10.18 -4.89
C ASN A 5 -6.54 -11.31 -5.55
N GLY A 6 -7.82 -11.10 -5.86
CA GLY A 6 -8.66 -12.09 -6.57
C GLY A 6 -9.51 -12.93 -5.64
N ARG A 7 -9.19 -12.95 -4.34
CA ARG A 7 -9.75 -13.86 -3.33
C ARG A 7 -11.20 -13.56 -2.91
N ILE A 8 -11.90 -12.69 -3.62
CA ILE A 8 -13.30 -12.35 -3.34
C ILE A 8 -14.24 -13.26 -4.13
N ASP A 9 -13.90 -13.54 -5.38
CA ASP A 9 -14.67 -14.41 -6.27
C ASP A 9 -13.72 -15.43 -6.90
N VAL A 10 -13.94 -16.71 -6.60
CA VAL A 10 -13.13 -17.83 -7.10
C VAL A 10 -13.10 -17.89 -8.62
N GLN A 11 -14.15 -17.45 -9.31
CA GLN A 11 -14.20 -17.42 -10.78
C GLN A 11 -13.33 -16.32 -11.39
N LYS A 12 -12.97 -15.31 -10.59
CA LYS A 12 -12.16 -14.15 -10.98
C LYS A 12 -10.78 -14.15 -10.32
N ASP A 13 -10.46 -15.20 -9.58
CA ASP A 13 -9.17 -15.43 -8.94
C ASP A 13 -8.19 -16.00 -9.95
N ASN A 14 -6.99 -15.44 -10.00
CA ASN A 14 -5.91 -15.93 -10.85
C ASN A 14 -4.55 -15.49 -10.31
N PHE A 15 -3.49 -16.02 -10.90
CA PHE A 15 -2.14 -15.58 -10.58
C PHE A 15 -1.85 -14.23 -11.22
N THR A 16 -1.23 -13.34 -10.45
CA THR A 16 -0.83 -12.03 -10.96
C THR A 16 0.48 -12.09 -11.73
N TYR A 17 1.26 -13.16 -11.54
CA TYR A 17 2.45 -13.48 -12.29
C TYR A 17 2.42 -14.92 -12.79
N ILE A 18 2.65 -15.12 -14.09
CA ILE A 18 2.66 -16.40 -14.78
C ILE A 18 3.87 -16.44 -15.72
N SER A 19 4.80 -17.33 -15.42
CA SER A 19 5.95 -17.60 -16.29
C SER A 19 6.08 -19.09 -16.57
N GLY A 20 6.94 -19.45 -17.53
CA GLY A 20 7.27 -20.87 -17.79
C GLY A 20 7.93 -21.59 -16.60
N ARG A 21 8.38 -20.85 -15.56
CA ARG A 21 9.00 -21.42 -14.35
C ARG A 21 8.03 -21.59 -13.19
N GLY A 22 6.83 -21.03 -13.27
CA GLY A 22 5.87 -21.07 -12.18
C GLY A 22 4.92 -19.88 -12.18
N LYS A 23 4.02 -19.89 -11.19
CA LYS A 23 2.96 -18.90 -11.01
C LYS A 23 2.95 -18.40 -9.57
N SER A 24 2.69 -17.12 -9.38
CA SER A 24 2.63 -16.50 -8.05
C SER A 24 1.67 -15.31 -8.03
N VAL A 25 1.27 -14.92 -6.83
CA VAL A 25 0.50 -13.70 -6.57
C VAL A 25 1.46 -12.74 -5.90
N VAL A 26 1.94 -11.74 -6.64
CA VAL A 26 2.97 -10.78 -6.22
C VAL A 26 2.54 -9.33 -6.40
N ASP A 27 1.43 -9.11 -7.11
CA ASP A 27 0.84 -7.80 -7.35
C ASP A 27 -0.46 -7.66 -6.57
N TYR A 28 -0.74 -6.45 -6.10
CA TYR A 28 -1.82 -6.20 -5.16
C TYR A 28 -2.45 -4.83 -5.40
N ILE A 29 -3.75 -4.73 -5.14
CA ILE A 29 -4.42 -3.44 -4.98
C ILE A 29 -4.71 -3.25 -3.49
N CYS A 30 -4.12 -2.22 -2.89
CA CYS A 30 -4.35 -1.85 -1.50
C CYS A 30 -5.48 -0.82 -1.44
N VAL A 31 -6.50 -1.10 -0.63
CA VAL A 31 -7.61 -0.17 -0.41
C VAL A 31 -7.82 0.13 1.07
N PRO A 32 -8.35 1.32 1.40
CA PRO A 32 -8.86 1.60 2.74
C PRO A 32 -9.92 0.56 3.16
N HIS A 33 -9.97 0.24 4.44
CA HIS A 33 -10.85 -0.83 4.95
C HIS A 33 -12.33 -0.41 4.96
N ASP A 34 -12.58 0.88 5.13
CA ASP A 34 -13.87 1.57 5.11
C ASP A 34 -14.51 1.64 3.73
N VAL A 35 -13.75 1.42 2.65
CA VAL A 35 -14.29 1.38 1.28
C VAL A 35 -14.48 -0.03 0.75
N LEU A 36 -14.17 -1.07 1.54
CA LEU A 36 -14.26 -2.45 1.09
C LEU A 36 -15.71 -2.86 0.77
N GLU A 37 -16.68 -2.34 1.52
CA GLU A 37 -18.12 -2.56 1.27
C GLU A 37 -18.60 -1.92 -0.04
N GLN A 38 -17.84 -0.97 -0.59
CA GLN A 38 -18.13 -0.32 -1.86
C GLN A 38 -17.55 -1.09 -3.05
N LEU A 39 -16.74 -2.12 -2.81
CA LEU A 39 -16.17 -2.94 -3.88
C LEU A 39 -17.26 -3.75 -4.57
N VAL A 40 -17.49 -3.47 -5.86
CA VAL A 40 -18.46 -4.17 -6.71
C VAL A 40 -17.82 -5.42 -7.30
N SER A 41 -16.60 -5.27 -7.81
CA SER A 41 -15.89 -6.37 -8.44
C SER A 41 -14.38 -6.20 -8.34
N PHE A 42 -13.70 -7.34 -8.30
CA PHE A 42 -12.27 -7.44 -8.45
C PHE A 42 -11.98 -8.65 -9.35
N GLU A 43 -11.06 -8.50 -10.31
CA GLU A 43 -10.73 -9.56 -11.25
C GLU A 43 -9.25 -9.54 -11.64
N VAL A 44 -8.65 -10.73 -11.74
CA VAL A 44 -7.31 -10.93 -12.30
C VAL A 44 -7.44 -11.51 -13.69
N ILE A 45 -7.14 -10.70 -14.71
CA ILE A 45 -7.22 -11.09 -16.11
C ILE A 45 -5.82 -11.42 -16.62
N THR A 46 -5.57 -12.68 -16.98
CA THR A 46 -4.25 -13.03 -17.54
C THR A 46 -4.08 -12.39 -18.91
N THR A 47 -2.89 -11.86 -19.17
CA THR A 47 -2.53 -11.28 -20.47
C THR A 47 -2.63 -12.30 -21.60
N CYS A 48 -2.34 -13.57 -21.35
CA CYS A 48 -2.59 -14.66 -22.30
C CYS A 48 -4.07 -14.74 -22.69
N SER A 49 -5.00 -14.70 -21.72
CA SER A 49 -6.44 -14.72 -22.00
C SER A 49 -6.87 -13.51 -22.83
N ILE A 50 -6.31 -12.32 -22.60
CA ILE A 50 -6.61 -11.13 -23.39
C ILE A 50 -6.17 -11.32 -24.85
N VAL A 51 -4.95 -11.84 -25.07
CA VAL A 51 -4.40 -12.09 -26.41
C VAL A 51 -5.21 -13.14 -27.15
N GLU A 52 -5.62 -14.22 -26.47
CA GLU A 52 -6.47 -15.28 -27.02
C GLU A 52 -7.84 -14.75 -27.42
N GLN A 53 -8.54 -14.09 -26.50
CA GLN A 53 -9.90 -13.57 -26.73
C GLN A 53 -9.95 -12.50 -27.82
N SER A 54 -8.88 -11.72 -27.95
CA SER A 54 -8.78 -10.63 -28.94
C SER A 54 -8.12 -11.08 -30.25
N ASN A 55 -7.75 -12.36 -30.39
CA ASN A 55 -7.04 -12.93 -31.54
C ASN A 55 -5.77 -12.13 -31.94
N LEU A 56 -4.98 -11.70 -30.96
CA LEU A 56 -3.83 -10.81 -31.15
C LEU A 56 -2.51 -11.54 -31.35
N PHE A 57 -2.51 -12.89 -31.40
CA PHE A 57 -1.27 -13.66 -31.57
C PHE A 57 -0.51 -13.31 -32.84
N SER A 58 -1.22 -12.93 -33.91
CA SER A 58 -0.62 -12.50 -35.18
C SER A 58 0.18 -11.20 -35.08
N LEU A 59 -0.03 -10.40 -34.01
CA LEU A 59 0.68 -9.16 -33.75
C LEU A 59 1.96 -9.37 -32.91
N LEU A 60 2.18 -10.58 -32.39
CA LEU A 60 3.40 -10.91 -31.67
C LEU A 60 4.53 -11.18 -32.67
N GLY A 61 5.42 -10.21 -32.85
CA GLY A 61 6.64 -10.39 -33.63
C GLY A 61 7.62 -11.39 -32.97
N GLU A 62 8.62 -11.84 -33.71
CA GLU A 62 9.60 -12.87 -33.27
C GLU A 62 10.33 -12.55 -31.95
N ARG A 63 10.42 -11.26 -31.59
CA ARG A 63 11.05 -10.77 -30.36
C ARG A 63 10.06 -10.24 -29.32
N SER A 64 8.77 -10.33 -29.59
CA SER A 64 7.72 -9.90 -28.67
C SER A 64 7.21 -11.11 -27.90
N LYS A 65 6.94 -10.90 -26.61
CA LYS A 65 6.33 -11.91 -25.75
C LYS A 65 5.15 -11.28 -25.04
N VAL A 66 4.12 -12.09 -24.80
CA VAL A 66 3.03 -11.70 -23.91
C VAL A 66 3.65 -11.40 -22.53
N PRO A 67 3.27 -10.29 -21.87
CA PRO A 67 3.75 -9.99 -20.53
C PRO A 67 3.41 -11.12 -19.55
N ASP A 68 4.31 -11.38 -18.62
CA ASP A 68 4.18 -12.41 -17.59
C ASP A 68 3.36 -11.96 -16.38
N HIS A 69 3.04 -10.67 -16.28
CA HIS A 69 2.09 -10.17 -15.28
C HIS A 69 0.67 -10.03 -15.85
N SER A 70 -0.31 -10.42 -15.04
CA SER A 70 -1.75 -10.27 -15.31
C SER A 70 -2.23 -8.85 -15.02
N VAL A 71 -3.37 -8.49 -15.61
CA VAL A 71 -4.04 -7.21 -15.36
C VAL A 71 -4.98 -7.36 -14.16
N LEU A 72 -4.82 -6.51 -13.15
CA LEU A 72 -5.72 -6.44 -12.01
C LEU A 72 -6.75 -5.34 -12.26
N THR A 73 -8.02 -5.67 -12.15
CA THR A 73 -9.12 -4.72 -12.32
C THR A 73 -10.00 -4.71 -11.08
N THR A 74 -10.51 -3.53 -10.75
CA THR A 74 -11.37 -3.34 -9.58
C THR A 74 -12.39 -2.25 -9.87
N GLU A 75 -13.62 -2.46 -9.40
CA GLU A 75 -14.72 -1.52 -9.55
C GLU A 75 -15.31 -1.20 -8.18
N PHE A 76 -15.49 0.08 -7.90
CA PHE A 76 -16.11 0.55 -6.66
C PHE A 76 -17.39 1.31 -6.96
N LYS A 77 -18.43 1.05 -6.18
CA LYS A 77 -19.66 1.83 -6.14
C LYS A 77 -19.43 3.07 -5.30
N THR A 78 -19.22 4.20 -5.95
CA THR A 78 -19.13 5.47 -5.27
C THR A 78 -20.54 6.01 -5.00
N ASN A 79 -21.03 5.88 -3.77
CA ASN A 79 -22.25 6.57 -3.34
C ASN A 79 -22.00 8.06 -3.03
N CYS A 80 -20.81 8.57 -3.32
CA CYS A 80 -20.39 9.93 -3.08
C CYS A 80 -19.95 10.57 -4.40
N THR A 81 -20.48 11.75 -4.71
CA THR A 81 -19.82 12.69 -5.62
C THR A 81 -18.45 12.98 -5.04
N TYR A 82 -17.39 12.38 -5.60
CA TYR A 82 -16.04 12.82 -5.31
C TYR A 82 -15.93 14.27 -5.78
N SER A 83 -16.04 15.21 -4.85
CA SER A 83 -15.43 16.50 -5.05
C SER A 83 -13.95 16.21 -5.13
N THR A 84 -13.42 16.13 -6.35
CA THR A 84 -11.99 16.29 -6.62
C THR A 84 -11.62 17.70 -6.16
N LYS A 85 -11.54 17.89 -4.84
CA LYS A 85 -10.46 18.69 -4.33
C LYS A 85 -9.25 17.87 -4.75
N SER A 86 -8.70 18.20 -5.93
CA SER A 86 -7.27 18.04 -6.14
C SER A 86 -6.66 18.58 -4.87
N GLN A 87 -6.28 17.68 -3.97
CA GLN A 87 -5.20 18.00 -3.08
C GLN A 87 -4.08 18.25 -4.07
N VAL A 88 -3.85 19.55 -4.34
CA VAL A 88 -2.56 20.05 -4.78
C VAL A 88 -1.55 19.19 -4.04
N PRO A 89 -0.62 18.50 -4.73
CA PRO A 89 0.31 17.60 -4.07
C PRO A 89 0.82 18.33 -2.85
N GLN A 90 0.41 17.83 -1.68
CA GLN A 90 0.85 18.39 -0.42
C GLN A 90 2.35 18.36 -0.56
N GLU A 91 2.98 19.54 -0.56
CA GLU A 91 4.41 19.69 -0.81
C GLU A 91 5.08 18.51 -0.11
N CYS A 92 5.73 17.64 -0.90
CA CYS A 92 6.45 16.51 -0.35
C CYS A 92 7.45 17.12 0.62
N VAL A 93 7.08 17.13 1.91
CA VAL A 93 7.98 17.41 3.01
C VAL A 93 9.14 16.49 2.73
N GLU A 94 10.32 17.06 2.48
CA GLU A 94 11.48 16.35 1.97
C GLU A 94 11.56 14.98 2.65
N ASN A 95 11.32 13.92 1.88
CA ASN A 95 11.45 12.56 2.38
C ASN A 95 12.92 12.39 2.73
N LYS A 96 13.30 12.71 3.97
CA LYS A 96 14.61 12.39 4.52
C LYS A 96 14.77 10.89 4.35
N ARG A 97 15.58 10.49 3.36
CA ARG A 97 15.91 9.08 3.14
C ARG A 97 16.70 8.63 4.35
N TYR A 98 16.03 7.95 5.27
CA TYR A 98 16.66 7.42 6.46
C TYR A 98 17.68 6.35 6.08
N LYS A 99 18.91 6.50 6.57
CA LYS A 99 19.94 5.48 6.46
C LYS A 99 19.63 4.39 7.49
N LEU A 100 18.72 3.47 7.16
CA LEU A 100 18.39 2.31 7.99
C LEU A 100 19.60 1.39 8.28
N LYS A 101 20.74 1.62 7.62
CA LYS A 101 22.02 0.95 7.86
C LYS A 101 22.85 1.58 8.99
N SER A 102 22.44 2.73 9.53
CA SER A 102 23.15 3.48 10.58
C SER A 102 22.18 3.88 11.70
N ILE A 103 21.55 2.89 12.32
CA ILE A 103 20.69 3.09 13.49
C ILE A 103 21.61 3.22 14.73
N PRO A 104 21.47 4.27 15.55
CA PRO A 104 22.21 4.39 16.80
C PRO A 104 21.95 3.19 17.73
N ASN A 105 22.99 2.65 18.37
CA ASN A 105 22.85 1.51 19.28
C ASN A 105 22.09 1.85 20.56
N ASP A 106 22.01 3.14 20.87
CA ASP A 106 21.32 3.77 22.00
C ASP A 106 19.99 4.41 21.59
N LEU A 107 19.43 4.06 20.44
CA LEU A 107 18.13 4.53 19.99
C LEU A 107 17.07 4.27 21.07
N PHE A 108 16.38 5.33 21.49
CA PHE A 108 15.39 5.35 22.58
C PHE A 108 15.95 5.09 23.99
N ALA A 109 17.27 5.13 24.19
CA ALA A 109 17.86 4.98 25.51
C ALA A 109 17.71 6.25 26.38
N SER A 110 17.40 7.39 25.78
CA SER A 110 17.18 8.65 26.49
C SER A 110 15.94 8.58 27.40
N ASP A 111 15.98 9.26 28.55
CA ASP A 111 14.81 9.28 29.44
C ASP A 111 13.66 10.09 28.81
N LEU A 112 13.99 11.04 27.93
CA LEU A 112 13.02 11.83 27.19
C LEU A 112 12.26 10.98 26.16
N SER A 113 12.94 10.10 25.42
CA SER A 113 12.29 9.17 24.49
C SER A 113 11.41 8.16 25.22
N LYS A 114 11.86 7.64 26.37
CA LYS A 114 11.05 6.71 27.18
C LYS A 114 9.76 7.36 27.67
N ILE A 115 9.84 8.58 28.20
CA ILE A 115 8.67 9.34 28.66
C ILE A 115 7.72 9.64 27.50
N ALA A 116 8.27 10.05 26.34
CA ALA A 116 7.48 10.36 25.16
C ALA A 116 6.78 9.12 24.58
N LEU A 117 7.47 7.98 24.50
CA LEU A 117 6.89 6.70 24.09
C LEU A 117 5.81 6.21 25.07
N GLN A 118 6.02 6.38 26.38
CA GLN A 118 5.03 6.01 27.39
C GLN A 118 3.77 6.89 27.30
N SER A 119 3.92 8.17 26.97
CA SER A 119 2.81 9.08 26.68
C SER A 119 2.04 8.66 25.42
N ILE A 120 2.75 8.24 24.37
CA ILE A 120 2.15 7.70 23.14
C ILE A 120 1.35 6.44 23.42
N ILE A 121 1.91 5.47 24.16
CA ILE A 121 1.22 4.24 24.54
C ILE A 121 -0.07 4.57 25.29
N THR A 122 0.01 5.49 26.26
CA THR A 122 -1.16 5.94 27.02
C THR A 122 -2.22 6.61 26.13
N GLN A 123 -1.80 7.40 25.13
CA GLN A 123 -2.70 8.04 24.17
C GLN A 123 -3.39 7.01 23.27
N ILE A 124 -2.67 5.98 22.82
CA ILE A 124 -3.23 4.86 22.04
C ILE A 124 -4.27 4.10 22.86
N GLU A 125 -3.97 3.80 24.11
CA GLU A 125 -4.87 3.06 25.00
C GLU A 125 -6.17 3.84 25.31
N ARG A 126 -6.08 5.17 25.42
CA ARG A 126 -7.21 6.03 25.85
C ARG A 126 -8.03 6.63 24.71
N THR A 127 -7.44 6.86 23.52
CA THR A 127 -7.99 7.83 22.55
C THR A 127 -8.16 7.28 21.13
N ARG A 128 -7.96 5.98 20.89
CA ARG A 128 -8.05 5.33 19.56
C ARG A 128 -9.46 5.20 18.97
N LYS A 129 -10.24 6.29 18.92
CA LYS A 129 -11.64 6.27 18.48
C LYS A 129 -11.83 6.68 17.01
N THR A 130 -10.90 7.44 16.42
CA THR A 130 -11.00 7.96 15.06
C THR A 130 -9.65 7.88 14.35
N GLN A 131 -9.67 7.80 13.02
CA GLN A 131 -8.45 7.77 12.18
C GLN A 131 -7.58 9.02 12.41
N THR A 132 -8.19 10.20 12.55
CA THR A 132 -7.48 11.46 12.83
C THR A 132 -6.65 11.40 14.11
N HIS A 133 -7.17 10.81 15.20
CA HIS A 133 -6.38 10.65 16.42
C HIS A 133 -5.21 9.67 16.23
N ILE A 134 -5.39 8.64 15.40
CA ILE A 134 -4.32 7.69 15.10
C ILE A 134 -3.22 8.36 14.26
N ASP A 135 -3.60 9.18 13.28
CA ASP A 135 -2.65 9.91 12.43
C ASP A 135 -1.84 10.92 13.25
N GLU A 136 -2.47 11.63 14.19
CA GLU A 136 -1.78 12.55 15.12
C GLU A 136 -0.80 11.82 16.04
N ILE A 137 -1.20 10.66 16.57
CA ILE A 137 -0.32 9.82 17.40
C ILE A 137 0.86 9.30 16.59
N TYR A 138 0.61 8.89 15.35
CA TYR A 138 1.64 8.42 14.44
C TYR A 138 2.64 9.53 14.09
N SER A 139 2.17 10.74 13.81
CA SER A 139 3.04 11.90 13.57
C SER A 139 3.98 12.15 14.75
N LYS A 140 3.45 12.16 15.98
CA LYS A 140 4.28 12.34 17.19
C LYS A 140 5.32 11.24 17.36
N LEU A 141 4.98 10.00 17.01
CA LEU A 141 5.92 8.88 17.04
C LEU A 141 7.04 9.10 16.02
N CYS A 142 6.70 9.52 14.79
CA CYS A 142 7.67 9.83 13.77
C CYS A 142 8.62 10.94 14.20
N ASP A 143 8.13 12.00 14.84
CA ASP A 143 8.97 13.11 15.33
C ASP A 143 10.01 12.62 16.36
N ILE A 144 9.62 11.76 17.31
CA ILE A 144 10.55 11.17 18.29
C ILE A 144 11.61 10.31 17.60
N ILE A 145 11.20 9.50 16.61
CA ILE A 145 12.12 8.68 15.83
C ILE A 145 13.11 9.56 15.07
N ILE A 146 12.65 10.67 14.50
CA ILE A 146 13.49 11.61 13.77
C ILE A 146 14.52 12.25 14.69
N ASP A 147 14.10 12.70 15.87
CA ASP A 147 15.00 13.35 16.83
C ASP A 147 16.08 12.39 17.34
N GLU A 148 15.72 11.15 17.65
CA GLU A 148 16.67 10.12 18.12
C GLU A 148 17.56 9.56 16.99
N MET A 149 17.11 9.65 15.74
CA MET A 149 17.88 9.24 14.55
C MET A 149 18.93 10.29 14.12
N ASN A 150 18.78 11.55 14.53
CA ASN A 150 19.76 12.59 14.22
C ASN A 150 20.87 12.55 15.28
N PRO A 151 22.13 12.33 14.90
CA PRO A 151 23.22 12.37 15.87
C PRO A 151 23.31 13.77 16.49
N THR A 152 23.19 13.84 17.81
CA THR A 152 23.59 15.02 18.59
C THR A 152 25.07 15.28 18.30
N PHE A 153 25.39 16.44 17.73
CA PHE A 153 26.78 16.87 17.52
C PHE A 153 27.53 17.00 18.84
#